data_AF-A0A7J8PHH1-F1
#
_entry.id   AF-A0A7J8PHH1-F1
#
_cell.length_a   1.000
_cell.length_b   1.000
_cell.length_c   1.000
_cell.angle_alpha   90.00
_cell.angle_beta   90.00
_cell.angle_gamma   90.00
#
_symmetry.space_group_name_H-M   'P 1'
#
loop_
_entity.id
_entity.type
_entity.pdbx_description
1 polymer ?
#
loop_
_entity_poly.entity_id
_entity_poly.type
_entity_poly.pdbx_seq_one_letter_code
_entity_poly.pdbx_strand_id
1 'polypeptide(L)'
;NNLEELWALLNFLLPNIFNSSEDFSQWFNKPFESNGDNSADEALLSEEENLLIINRLHQVLRPFVLRRLKHKVENELPEKIERLVRCEASAYQKLLMKRIEENLGAIGNSKVDSLIPQHYLPPIIRLCGKLEMLDRILPKLKATDHRVLFFSTMTRLLDVMEDYLTFKQYRYLRLDGHTAGNDRGALIDKFNQQDSPFFIFLLSIRAGGVGVNLQAADTVIIFDTDWNPQVDLQAQARAHRLGQKKDVLVLRFET
;
A
#
# COMPACT_ATOMS: atom_id res chain seq x y z
N ASN A 1 6.85 -2.40 12.73
CA ASN A 1 8.24 -1.91 12.76
C ASN A 1 8.78 -2.08 14.16
N ASN A 2 9.33 -3.26 14.45
CA ASN A 2 9.86 -3.63 15.75
C ASN A 2 11.39 -3.81 15.65
N LEU A 3 12.15 -3.32 16.62
CA LEU A 3 13.61 -3.49 16.67
C LEU A 3 14.04 -4.95 16.91
N GLU A 4 13.15 -5.79 17.43
CA GLU A 4 13.39 -7.23 17.54
C GLU A 4 13.59 -7.90 16.18
N GLU A 5 12.88 -7.46 15.14
CA GLU A 5 13.08 -7.96 13.77
C GLU A 5 14.47 -7.59 13.24
N LEU A 6 14.96 -6.38 13.59
CA LEU A 6 16.31 -5.95 13.24
C LEU A 6 17.36 -6.79 13.99
N TRP A 7 17.15 -7.05 15.28
CA TRP A 7 18.02 -7.95 16.05
C TRP A 7 18.05 -9.35 15.45
N ALA A 8 16.89 -9.92 15.10
CA ALA A 8 16.81 -11.25 14.51
C ALA A 8 17.61 -11.34 13.19
N LEU A 9 17.54 -10.29 12.34
CA LEU A 9 18.35 -10.21 11.11
C LEU A 9 19.86 -10.09 11.40
N LEU A 10 20.25 -9.32 12.41
CA LEU A 10 21.66 -9.17 12.81
C LEU A 10 22.22 -10.42 13.47
N ASN A 11 21.45 -11.07 14.34
CA ASN A 11 21.78 -12.36 14.94
C ASN A 11 21.94 -13.43 13.86
N PHE A 12 21.03 -13.48 12.89
CA PHE A 12 21.13 -14.42 11.77
C PHE A 12 22.45 -14.26 10.99
N LEU A 13 22.91 -13.01 10.78
CA LEU A 13 24.18 -12.73 10.11
C LEU A 13 25.41 -12.99 11.00
N LEU A 14 25.34 -12.62 12.28
CA LEU A 14 26.46 -12.66 13.23
C LEU A 14 25.96 -13.07 14.63
N PRO A 15 25.69 -14.37 14.84
CA PRO A 15 25.08 -14.85 16.08
C PRO A 15 26.00 -14.71 17.29
N ASN A 16 27.32 -14.67 17.06
CA ASN A 16 28.32 -14.53 18.13
C ASN A 16 28.38 -13.12 18.73
N ILE A 17 27.98 -12.08 17.97
CA ILE A 17 28.01 -10.68 18.43
C ILE A 17 26.64 -10.27 19.00
N PHE A 18 25.56 -10.74 18.38
CA PHE A 18 24.18 -10.42 18.76
C PHE A 18 23.49 -11.63 19.39
N ASN A 19 24.06 -12.17 20.46
CA ASN A 19 23.58 -13.41 21.08
C ASN A 19 22.34 -13.25 21.97
N SER A 20 22.08 -12.04 22.47
CA SER A 20 20.99 -11.73 23.40
C SER A 20 20.06 -10.67 22.82
N SER A 21 18.76 -11.00 22.71
CA SER A 21 17.73 -10.04 22.28
C SER A 21 17.37 -9.07 23.40
N GLU A 22 17.43 -9.53 24.65
CA GLU A 22 17.07 -8.73 25.82
C GLU A 22 18.04 -7.56 26.00
N ASP A 23 19.35 -7.81 25.87
CA ASP A 23 20.38 -6.76 25.96
C ASP A 23 20.23 -5.72 24.85
N PHE A 24 19.91 -6.18 23.63
CA PHE A 24 19.69 -5.31 22.48
C PHE A 24 18.46 -4.42 22.69
N SER A 25 17.34 -5.00 23.14
CA SER A 25 16.12 -4.26 23.46
C SER A 25 16.36 -3.22 24.56
N GLN A 26 17.07 -3.58 25.64
CA GLN A 26 17.38 -2.64 26.73
C GLN A 26 18.25 -1.46 26.28
N TRP A 27 19.15 -1.67 25.32
CA TRP A 27 20.05 -0.64 24.81
C TRP A 27 19.40 0.28 23.78
N PHE A 28 18.40 -0.20 23.02
CA PHE A 28 17.88 0.51 21.84
C PHE A 28 16.37 0.79 21.82
N ASN A 29 15.53 0.15 22.65
CA ASN A 29 14.06 0.35 22.61
C ASN A 29 13.58 1.61 23.34
N LYS A 30 14.29 2.05 24.39
CA LYS A 30 13.91 3.24 25.19
C LYS A 30 13.53 4.50 24.38
N PRO A 31 14.26 4.91 23.32
CA PRO A 31 13.87 6.08 22.50
C PRO A 31 12.62 5.87 21.63
N PHE A 32 12.11 4.64 21.49
CA PHE A 32 10.97 4.31 20.63
C PHE A 32 9.69 4.00 21.43
N GLU A 33 9.82 3.65 22.71
CA GLU A 33 8.68 3.42 23.63
C GLU A 33 7.94 4.73 23.97
N SER A 34 8.63 5.87 23.97
CA SER A 34 8.08 7.18 24.34
C SER A 34 7.00 7.75 23.40
N ASN A 35 6.78 7.15 22.23
CA ASN A 35 5.79 7.63 21.26
C ASN A 35 4.46 6.85 21.33
N GLY A 36 4.35 5.83 22.19
CA GLY A 36 3.25 4.87 22.19
C GLY A 36 2.13 5.10 23.21
N ASP A 37 2.44 5.53 24.44
CA ASP A 37 1.42 5.65 25.49
C ASP A 37 1.76 6.75 26.50
N ASN A 38 0.77 7.60 26.81
CA ASN A 38 0.81 8.62 27.85
C ASN A 38 0.78 7.97 29.25
N SER A 39 1.82 7.25 29.64
CA SER A 39 2.04 6.87 31.03
C SER A 39 3.09 7.79 31.66
N ALA A 40 2.71 8.44 32.76
CA ALA A 40 3.32 9.67 33.26
C ALA A 40 4.60 9.48 34.11
N ASP A 41 5.24 8.30 34.10
CA ASP A 41 6.32 7.99 35.06
C ASP A 41 7.62 7.42 34.44
N GLU A 42 7.77 7.39 33.11
CA GLU A 42 9.07 7.11 32.50
C GLU A 42 9.75 8.40 32.06
N ALA A 43 10.93 8.65 32.61
CA ALA A 43 11.75 9.83 32.32
C ALA A 43 11.87 10.03 30.81
N LEU A 44 11.30 11.12 30.31
CA LEU A 44 11.49 11.60 28.94
C LEU A 44 12.99 11.78 28.73
N LEU A 45 13.62 10.85 27.99
CA LEU A 45 15.01 10.98 27.55
C LEU A 45 15.18 12.32 26.85
N SER A 46 16.30 13.00 27.13
CA SER A 46 16.65 14.22 26.40
C SER A 46 16.77 13.92 24.91
N GLU A 47 16.45 14.90 24.05
CA GLU A 47 16.65 14.79 22.60
C GLU A 47 18.09 14.38 22.25
N GLU A 48 19.06 14.83 23.07
CA GLU A 48 20.47 14.46 22.97
C GLU A 48 20.73 12.97 23.26
N GLU A 49 20.10 12.41 24.29
CA GLU A 49 20.23 10.99 24.65
C GLU A 49 19.65 10.09 23.55
N ASN A 50 18.49 10.49 23.00
CA ASN A 50 17.86 9.82 21.86
C ASN A 50 18.79 9.82 20.64
N LEU A 51 19.40 10.98 20.32
CA LEU A 51 20.35 11.10 19.21
C LEU A 51 21.61 10.26 19.42
N LEU A 52 22.13 10.17 20.65
CA LEU A 52 23.31 9.34 20.97
C LEU A 52 23.02 7.85 20.74
N ILE A 53 21.87 7.36 21.20
CA ILE A 53 21.45 5.96 21.00
C ILE A 53 21.30 5.66 19.51
N ILE A 54 20.63 6.54 18.76
CA ILE A 54 20.45 6.41 17.30
C ILE A 54 21.79 6.42 16.57
N ASN A 55 22.72 7.33 16.92
CA ASN A 55 24.04 7.40 16.30
C ASN A 55 24.86 6.13 16.59
N ARG A 56 24.83 5.62 17.82
CA ARG A 56 25.50 4.37 18.19
C ARG A 56 24.95 3.19 17.39
N LEU A 57 23.63 3.09 17.24
CA LEU A 57 23.00 2.08 16.38
C LEU A 57 23.49 2.20 14.93
N HIS A 58 23.53 3.41 14.38
CA HIS A 58 24.05 3.64 13.03
C HIS A 58 25.51 3.22 12.86
N GLN A 59 26.39 3.46 13.84
CA GLN A 59 27.79 3.05 13.78
C GLN A 59 27.94 1.53 13.75
N VAL A 60 27.15 0.82 14.57
CA VAL A 60 27.12 -0.64 14.59
C VAL A 60 26.58 -1.19 13.27
N LEU A 61 25.55 -0.57 12.69
CA LEU A 61 24.92 -1.02 11.44
C LEU A 61 25.72 -0.68 10.18
N ARG A 62 26.57 0.36 10.21
CA ARG A 62 27.29 0.90 9.05
C ARG A 62 28.09 -0.14 8.24
N PRO A 63 28.86 -1.08 8.84
CA PRO A 63 29.55 -2.10 8.07
C PRO A 63 28.62 -3.15 7.43
N PHE A 64 27.38 -3.28 7.93
CA PHE A 64 26.45 -4.34 7.53
C PHE A 64 25.38 -3.87 6.53
N VAL A 65 24.95 -2.61 6.62
CA VAL A 65 23.84 -2.08 5.82
C VAL A 65 24.36 -1.06 4.80
N LEU A 66 24.39 -1.48 3.54
CA LEU A 66 24.59 -0.55 2.43
C LEU A 66 23.24 0.01 1.98
N ARG A 67 22.94 1.26 2.36
CA ARG A 67 21.73 1.97 1.94
C ARG A 67 22.08 3.18 1.09
N ARG A 68 21.49 3.28 -0.11
CA ARG A 68 21.57 4.46 -0.99
C ARG A 68 20.17 4.96 -1.31
N LEU A 69 20.04 6.27 -1.52
CA LEU A 69 18.78 6.87 -1.99
C LEU A 69 18.79 6.91 -3.51
N LYS A 70 17.63 6.69 -4.15
CA LYS A 70 17.53 6.62 -5.63
C LYS A 70 18.11 7.86 -6.32
N HIS A 71 17.78 9.05 -5.83
CA HIS A 71 18.32 10.32 -6.35
C HIS A 71 19.84 10.47 -6.20
N LYS A 72 20.50 9.69 -5.33
CA LYS A 72 21.97 9.68 -5.18
C LYS A 72 22.66 8.69 -6.12
N VAL A 73 21.90 7.79 -6.73
CA VAL A 73 22.42 6.73 -7.61
C VAL A 73 22.18 7.07 -9.06
N GLU A 74 21.06 7.73 -9.37
CA GLU A 74 20.67 8.02 -10.74
C GLU A 74 19.87 9.33 -10.79
N ASN A 75 20.32 10.27 -11.61
CA ASN A 75 19.69 11.58 -11.78
C ASN A 75 18.54 11.56 -12.81
N GLU A 76 18.36 10.44 -13.52
CA GLU A 76 17.41 10.32 -14.63
C GLU A 76 16.03 9.82 -14.21
N LEU A 77 15.84 9.48 -12.93
CA LEU A 77 14.55 8.96 -12.46
C LEU A 77 13.52 10.11 -12.33
N PRO A 78 12.36 10.03 -13.01
CA PRO A 78 11.32 11.05 -12.94
C PRO A 78 10.76 11.26 -11.53
N GLU A 79 10.02 12.36 -11.36
CA GLU A 79 9.45 12.70 -10.05
C GLU A 79 8.40 11.67 -9.62
N LYS A 80 8.30 11.47 -8.30
CA LYS A 80 7.23 10.68 -7.67
C LYS A 80 6.33 11.61 -6.88
N ILE A 81 5.10 11.79 -7.33
CA ILE A 81 4.10 12.64 -6.69
C ILE A 81 3.14 11.76 -5.91
N GLU A 82 3.11 11.87 -4.59
CA GLU A 82 2.17 11.14 -3.74
C GLU A 82 1.04 12.08 -3.28
N ARG A 83 -0.21 11.68 -3.50
CA ARG A 83 -1.42 12.42 -3.12
C ARG A 83 -2.36 11.54 -2.32
N LEU A 84 -2.83 12.09 -1.22
CA LEU A 84 -3.89 11.51 -0.40
C LEU A 84 -5.26 11.94 -0.95
N VAL A 85 -6.10 10.98 -1.27
CA VAL A 85 -7.45 11.17 -1.82
C VAL A 85 -8.46 10.80 -0.75
N ARG A 86 -9.00 11.84 -0.09
CA ARG A 86 -10.10 11.70 0.87
C ARG A 86 -11.40 11.45 0.15
N CYS A 87 -12.05 10.34 0.50
CA CYS A 87 -13.32 9.92 -0.06
C CYS A 87 -14.39 9.99 1.02
N GLU A 88 -15.48 10.69 0.78
CA GLU A 88 -16.63 10.67 1.69
C GLU A 88 -17.26 9.28 1.72
N ALA A 89 -17.57 8.74 2.90
CA ALA A 89 -18.34 7.51 3.01
C ALA A 89 -19.74 7.69 2.38
N SER A 90 -20.20 6.69 1.62
CA SER A 90 -21.53 6.70 1.02
C SER A 90 -22.62 6.72 2.09
N ALA A 91 -23.82 7.16 1.74
CA ALA A 91 -24.96 7.12 2.66
C ALA A 91 -25.22 5.70 3.21
N TYR A 92 -25.01 4.69 2.36
CA TYR A 92 -25.13 3.28 2.73
C TYR A 92 -24.04 2.84 3.73
N GLN A 93 -22.79 3.25 3.50
CA GLN A 93 -21.68 2.96 4.43
C GLN A 93 -21.91 3.63 5.79
N LYS A 94 -22.33 4.90 5.80
CA LYS A 94 -22.66 5.65 7.03
C LYS A 94 -23.78 4.95 7.82
N LEU A 95 -24.84 4.50 7.14
CA LEU A 95 -25.93 3.74 7.76
C LEU A 95 -25.46 2.38 8.33
N LEU A 96 -24.66 1.64 7.56
CA LEU A 96 -24.12 0.35 8.00
C LEU A 96 -23.19 0.50 9.21
N MET A 97 -22.29 1.48 9.20
CA MET A 97 -21.39 1.73 10.34
C MET A 97 -22.18 2.03 11.61
N LYS A 98 -23.14 2.96 11.54
CA LYS A 98 -24.04 3.26 12.65
C LYS A 98 -24.79 2.01 13.14
N ARG A 99 -25.27 1.17 12.23
CA ARG A 99 -25.98 -0.07 12.60
C ARG A 99 -25.06 -1.09 13.26
N ILE A 100 -23.80 -1.21 12.81
CA ILE A 100 -22.80 -2.10 13.40
C ILE A 100 -22.46 -1.64 14.82
N GLU A 101 -22.29 -0.33 15.03
CA GLU A 101 -22.05 0.26 16.35
C GLU A 101 -23.24 0.02 17.29
N GLU A 102 -24.48 0.13 16.80
CA GLU A 102 -25.69 -0.09 17.58
C GLU A 102 -26.00 -1.58 17.86
N ASN A 103 -25.62 -2.50 16.96
CA ASN A 103 -25.98 -3.92 17.02
C ASN A 103 -24.76 -4.86 17.09
N LEU A 104 -23.95 -4.78 18.15
CA LEU A 104 -22.81 -5.68 18.39
C LEU A 104 -23.16 -7.19 18.56
N GLY A 105 -24.43 -7.61 18.44
CA GLY A 105 -24.86 -9.00 18.70
C GLY A 105 -25.83 -9.66 17.72
N ALA A 106 -26.32 -8.98 16.68
CA ALA A 106 -27.31 -9.57 15.76
C ALA A 106 -27.19 -9.02 14.34
N ILE A 107 -26.26 -9.58 13.57
CA ILE A 107 -26.21 -9.39 12.11
C ILE A 107 -27.20 -10.40 11.49
N GLY A 108 -28.50 -10.07 11.57
CA GLY A 108 -29.50 -10.73 10.75
C GLY A 108 -29.53 -10.09 9.36
N ASN A 109 -29.74 -10.90 8.32
CA ASN A 109 -29.97 -10.50 6.92
C ASN A 109 -31.25 -9.65 6.76
N SER A 110 -31.33 -8.47 7.37
CA SER A 110 -32.41 -7.53 7.08
C SER A 110 -32.12 -6.86 5.73
N LYS A 111 -33.15 -6.81 4.88
CA LYS A 111 -33.12 -6.25 3.52
C LYS A 111 -32.72 -4.75 3.56
N VAL A 112 -31.42 -4.46 3.50
CA VAL A 112 -30.93 -3.07 3.44
C VAL A 112 -31.20 -2.45 2.06
N ASP A 113 -31.45 -3.28 1.03
CA ASP A 113 -31.77 -2.84 -0.34
C ASP A 113 -32.97 -1.90 -0.42
N SER A 114 -33.97 -2.03 0.47
CA SER A 114 -35.15 -1.16 0.47
C SER A 114 -34.90 0.25 1.01
N LEU A 115 -33.73 0.51 1.62
CA LEU A 115 -33.38 1.81 2.19
C LEU A 115 -32.51 2.66 1.27
N ILE A 116 -32.13 2.15 0.10
CA ILE A 116 -31.16 2.81 -0.77
C ILE A 116 -31.89 3.67 -1.82
N PRO A 117 -31.85 5.02 -1.75
CA PRO A 117 -32.62 5.92 -2.63
C PRO A 117 -32.32 5.70 -4.11
N GLN A 118 -33.25 5.94 -5.04
CA GLN A 118 -32.94 5.84 -6.48
C GLN A 118 -31.79 6.79 -6.87
N HIS A 119 -30.85 6.31 -7.69
CA HIS A 119 -29.65 7.04 -8.08
C HIS A 119 -29.27 6.68 -9.52
N TYR A 120 -28.67 7.63 -10.23
CA TYR A 120 -28.26 7.44 -11.63
C TYR A 120 -27.05 6.50 -11.78
N LEU A 121 -26.15 6.50 -10.79
CA LEU A 121 -25.05 5.53 -10.73
C LEU A 121 -25.53 4.13 -10.34
N PRO A 122 -24.99 3.08 -10.98
CA PRO A 122 -25.20 1.69 -10.58
C PRO A 122 -24.88 1.46 -9.09
N PRO A 123 -25.58 0.51 -8.43
CA PRO A 123 -25.33 0.19 -7.02
C PRO A 123 -23.86 -0.11 -6.71
N ILE A 124 -23.16 -0.86 -7.57
CA ILE A 124 -21.73 -1.19 -7.40
C ILE A 124 -20.84 0.05 -7.21
N ILE A 125 -21.19 1.20 -7.82
CA ILE A 125 -20.45 2.45 -7.68
C ILE A 125 -20.96 3.25 -6.49
N ARG A 126 -22.28 3.47 -6.39
CA ARG A 126 -22.84 4.42 -5.40
C ARG A 126 -22.70 3.95 -3.95
N LEU A 127 -22.60 2.64 -3.73
CA LEU A 127 -22.58 2.08 -2.38
C LEU A 127 -21.23 2.28 -1.69
N CYS A 128 -20.17 2.64 -2.42
CA CYS A 128 -18.84 2.87 -1.87
C CYS A 128 -18.28 4.22 -2.33
N GLY A 129 -18.01 5.12 -1.39
CA GLY A 129 -17.48 6.45 -1.71
C GLY A 129 -16.13 6.43 -2.42
N LYS A 130 -15.27 5.46 -2.11
CA LYS A 130 -14.01 5.25 -2.83
C LYS A 130 -14.22 4.82 -4.28
N LEU A 131 -15.19 3.94 -4.55
CA LEU A 131 -15.52 3.53 -5.92
C LEU A 131 -16.15 4.68 -6.71
N GLU A 132 -16.97 5.51 -6.07
CA GLU A 132 -17.49 6.74 -6.70
C GLU A 132 -16.36 7.70 -7.10
N MET A 133 -15.39 7.93 -6.21
CA MET A 133 -14.23 8.76 -6.51
C MET A 133 -13.38 8.16 -7.64
N LEU A 134 -13.16 6.85 -7.60
CA LEU A 134 -12.45 6.11 -8.64
C LEU A 134 -13.16 6.22 -10.00
N ASP A 135 -14.50 6.18 -10.03
CA ASP A 135 -15.29 6.36 -11.25
C ASP A 135 -15.12 7.74 -11.89
N ARG A 136 -14.77 8.76 -11.10
CA ARG A 136 -14.47 10.10 -11.59
C ARG A 136 -13.02 10.25 -12.06
N ILE A 137 -12.10 9.46 -11.52
CA ILE A 137 -10.65 9.57 -11.78
C ILE A 137 -10.24 8.72 -12.98
N LEU A 138 -10.67 7.46 -13.07
CA LEU A 138 -10.22 6.54 -14.13
C LEU A 138 -10.51 7.03 -15.55
N PRO A 139 -11.69 7.62 -15.88
CA PRO A 139 -11.93 8.15 -17.22
C PRO A 139 -10.95 9.25 -17.61
N LYS A 140 -10.54 10.10 -16.66
CA LYS A 140 -9.56 11.17 -16.90
C LYS A 140 -8.19 10.57 -17.19
N LEU A 141 -7.75 9.61 -16.37
CA LEU A 141 -6.49 8.89 -16.59
C LEU A 141 -6.47 8.14 -17.93
N LYS A 142 -7.60 7.54 -18.33
CA LYS A 142 -7.71 6.87 -19.61
C LYS A 142 -7.66 7.85 -20.78
N ALA A 143 -8.33 8.99 -20.67
CA ALA A 143 -8.36 10.03 -21.69
C ALA A 143 -6.98 10.67 -21.92
N THR A 144 -6.12 10.71 -20.89
CA THR A 144 -4.74 11.23 -20.97
C THR A 144 -3.68 10.13 -21.13
N ASP A 145 -4.08 8.91 -21.47
CA ASP A 145 -3.19 7.77 -21.77
C ASP A 145 -2.20 7.42 -20.64
N HIS A 146 -2.68 7.47 -19.40
CA HIS A 146 -1.97 6.91 -18.25
C HIS A 146 -2.29 5.42 -18.09
N ARG A 147 -1.34 4.65 -17.54
CA ARG A 147 -1.52 3.23 -17.19
C ARG A 147 -1.47 3.07 -15.68
N VAL A 148 -2.39 2.26 -15.17
CA VAL A 148 -2.70 2.22 -13.73
C VAL A 148 -2.31 0.88 -13.12
N LEU A 149 -1.56 0.92 -12.02
CA LEU A 149 -1.45 -0.18 -11.07
C LEU A 149 -2.46 0.04 -9.95
N PHE A 150 -3.36 -0.90 -9.74
CA PHE A 150 -4.35 -0.84 -8.68
C PHE A 150 -4.02 -1.87 -7.62
N PHE A 151 -3.74 -1.39 -6.41
CA PHE A 151 -3.34 -2.21 -5.27
C PHE A 151 -4.45 -2.26 -4.21
N SER A 152 -4.70 -3.47 -3.72
CA SER A 152 -5.57 -3.72 -2.56
C SER A 152 -5.01 -4.85 -1.68
N THR A 153 -5.23 -4.79 -0.37
CA THR A 153 -4.93 -5.91 0.53
C THR A 153 -5.93 -7.06 0.38
N MET A 154 -7.16 -6.78 -0.04
CA MET A 154 -8.25 -7.75 -0.11
C MET A 154 -8.50 -8.24 -1.55
N THR A 155 -8.39 -9.56 -1.78
CA THR A 155 -8.67 -10.15 -3.10
C THR A 155 -10.14 -10.04 -3.51
N ARG A 156 -11.07 -10.08 -2.54
CA ARG A 156 -12.51 -9.88 -2.82
C ARG A 156 -12.82 -8.51 -3.41
N LEU A 157 -12.05 -7.49 -3.06
CA LEU A 157 -12.19 -6.18 -3.69
C LEU A 157 -11.75 -6.23 -5.15
N LEU A 158 -10.73 -7.03 -5.48
CA LEU A 158 -10.31 -7.21 -6.87
C LEU A 158 -11.43 -7.84 -7.69
N ASP A 159 -12.19 -8.81 -7.16
CA ASP A 159 -13.36 -9.39 -7.83
C ASP A 159 -14.40 -8.29 -8.17
N VAL A 160 -14.72 -7.41 -7.21
CA VAL A 160 -15.64 -6.27 -7.43
C VAL A 160 -15.08 -5.29 -8.47
N MET A 161 -13.77 -5.08 -8.46
CA MET A 161 -13.10 -4.23 -9.46
C MET A 161 -13.13 -4.85 -10.85
N GLU A 162 -13.03 -6.17 -10.99
CA GLU A 162 -13.19 -6.87 -12.27
C GLU A 162 -14.58 -6.64 -12.86
N ASP A 163 -15.63 -6.77 -12.03
CA ASP A 163 -17.01 -6.47 -12.44
C ASP A 163 -17.16 -5.01 -12.89
N TYR A 164 -16.63 -4.07 -12.11
CA TYR A 164 -16.66 -2.64 -12.42
C TYR A 164 -15.93 -2.31 -13.74
N LEU A 165 -14.72 -2.85 -13.93
CA LEU A 165 -13.92 -2.59 -15.14
C LEU A 165 -14.54 -3.24 -16.37
N THR A 166 -15.14 -4.42 -16.23
CA THR A 166 -15.90 -5.08 -17.28
C THR A 166 -17.11 -4.24 -17.67
N PHE A 167 -17.86 -3.73 -16.69
CA PHE A 167 -18.98 -2.82 -16.94
C PHE A 167 -18.54 -1.55 -17.69
N LYS A 168 -17.40 -0.95 -17.32
CA LYS A 168 -16.83 0.24 -17.97
C LYS A 168 -16.08 -0.06 -19.27
N GLN A 169 -15.98 -1.32 -19.68
CA GLN A 169 -15.26 -1.77 -20.89
C GLN A 169 -13.77 -1.41 -20.88
N TYR A 170 -13.15 -1.36 -19.70
CA TYR A 170 -11.70 -1.20 -19.58
C TYR A 170 -11.02 -2.56 -19.61
N ARG A 171 -10.00 -2.70 -20.47
CA ARG A 171 -9.15 -3.90 -20.49
C ARG A 171 -8.20 -3.88 -19.30
N TYR A 172 -8.16 -4.99 -18.57
CA TYR A 172 -7.34 -5.14 -17.38
C TYR A 172 -6.62 -6.48 -17.32
N LEU A 173 -5.63 -6.57 -16.44
CA LEU A 173 -5.01 -7.81 -16.00
C LEU A 173 -5.14 -7.91 -14.48
N ARG A 174 -5.04 -9.14 -13.94
CA ARG A 174 -5.10 -9.40 -12.50
C ARG A 174 -3.96 -10.33 -12.08
N LEU A 175 -3.33 -10.02 -10.96
CA LEU A 175 -2.34 -10.88 -10.32
C LEU A 175 -2.57 -10.88 -8.80
N ASP A 176 -2.79 -12.06 -8.26
CA ASP A 176 -2.96 -12.30 -6.83
C ASP A 176 -2.33 -13.64 -6.39
N GLY A 177 -2.64 -14.09 -5.17
CA GLY A 177 -2.09 -15.32 -4.61
C GLY A 177 -2.49 -16.60 -5.35
N HIS A 178 -3.59 -16.59 -6.10
CA HIS A 178 -4.06 -17.75 -6.87
C HIS A 178 -3.42 -17.83 -8.26
N THR A 179 -2.74 -16.78 -8.71
CA THR A 179 -2.02 -16.79 -9.99
C THR A 179 -0.80 -17.70 -9.92
N ALA A 180 -0.80 -18.75 -10.76
CA ALA A 180 0.30 -19.71 -10.86
C ALA A 180 1.62 -19.02 -11.22
N GLY A 181 2.74 -19.52 -10.68
CA GLY A 181 4.05 -18.90 -10.85
C GLY A 181 4.47 -18.68 -12.30
N ASN A 182 4.18 -19.66 -13.16
CA ASN A 182 4.52 -19.62 -14.59
C ASN A 182 3.74 -18.53 -15.35
N ASP A 183 2.51 -18.23 -14.93
CA ASP A 183 1.65 -17.25 -15.62
C ASP A 183 1.98 -15.80 -15.21
N ARG A 184 2.60 -15.60 -14.04
CA ARG A 184 2.95 -14.27 -13.53
C ARG A 184 3.85 -13.51 -14.51
N GLY A 185 4.90 -14.16 -15.01
CA GLY A 185 5.82 -13.57 -15.98
C GLY A 185 5.07 -13.14 -17.26
N ALA A 186 4.24 -14.02 -17.80
CA ALA A 186 3.46 -13.73 -19.00
C ALA A 186 2.49 -12.55 -18.85
N LEU A 187 1.87 -12.38 -17.67
CA LEU A 187 1.01 -11.22 -17.40
C LEU A 187 1.79 -9.92 -17.31
N ILE A 188 2.96 -9.94 -16.64
CA ILE A 188 3.85 -8.79 -16.53
C ILE A 188 4.36 -8.37 -17.91
N ASP A 189 4.78 -9.32 -18.72
CA ASP A 189 5.27 -9.06 -20.09
C ASP A 189 4.15 -8.48 -20.96
N LYS A 190 2.94 -9.05 -20.90
CA LYS A 190 1.76 -8.51 -21.59
C LYS A 190 1.46 -7.06 -21.20
N PHE A 191 1.61 -6.71 -19.92
CA PHE A 191 1.39 -5.33 -19.46
C PHE A 191 2.51 -4.38 -19.92
N ASN A 192 3.75 -4.85 -19.91
CA ASN A 192 4.93 -4.05 -20.27
C ASN A 192 5.11 -3.82 -21.77
N GLN A 193 4.40 -4.56 -22.63
CA GLN A 193 4.39 -4.33 -24.08
C GLN A 193 4.05 -2.87 -24.42
N GLN A 194 4.73 -2.33 -25.43
CA GLN A 194 4.61 -0.92 -25.82
C GLN A 194 3.19 -0.57 -26.27
N ASP A 195 2.58 -1.45 -27.06
CA ASP A 195 1.20 -1.30 -27.55
C ASP A 195 0.21 -2.16 -26.74
N SER A 196 0.50 -2.36 -25.45
CA SER A 196 -0.37 -3.15 -24.58
C SER A 196 -1.77 -2.51 -24.51
N PRO A 197 -2.85 -3.24 -24.83
CA PRO A 197 -4.19 -2.67 -24.78
C PRO A 197 -4.73 -2.58 -23.35
N PHE A 198 -3.98 -3.08 -22.35
CA PHE A 198 -4.40 -3.15 -20.96
C PHE A 198 -4.14 -1.81 -20.27
N PHE A 199 -5.22 -1.19 -19.79
CA PHE A 199 -5.18 0.11 -19.12
C PHE A 199 -4.78 -0.01 -17.64
N ILE A 200 -5.27 -1.05 -16.97
CA ILE A 200 -5.16 -1.21 -15.53
C ILE A 200 -4.73 -2.62 -15.15
N PHE A 201 -3.84 -2.73 -14.16
CA PHE A 201 -3.39 -4.00 -13.61
C PHE A 201 -3.82 -4.08 -12.14
N LEU A 202 -4.75 -4.98 -11.84
CA LEU A 202 -5.21 -5.31 -10.50
C LEU A 202 -4.19 -6.19 -9.79
N LEU A 203 -3.72 -5.74 -8.64
CA LEU A 203 -2.67 -6.39 -7.87
C LEU A 203 -3.10 -6.53 -6.42
N SER A 204 -3.03 -7.75 -5.87
CA SER A 204 -3.05 -7.86 -4.42
C SER A 204 -1.72 -7.36 -3.86
N ILE A 205 -1.76 -6.55 -2.80
CA ILE A 205 -0.57 -5.92 -2.23
C ILE A 205 0.49 -6.95 -1.84
N ARG A 206 0.07 -8.10 -1.30
CA ARG A 206 1.00 -9.17 -0.89
C ARG A 206 1.63 -9.92 -2.07
N ALA A 207 0.89 -10.14 -3.17
CA ALA A 207 1.43 -10.85 -4.33
C ALA A 207 2.19 -9.93 -5.29
N GLY A 208 1.69 -8.70 -5.47
CA GLY A 208 2.27 -7.69 -6.37
C GLY A 208 3.35 -6.80 -5.72
N GLY A 209 3.52 -6.84 -4.40
CA GLY A 209 4.52 -6.05 -3.69
C GLY A 209 5.97 -6.52 -3.90
N VAL A 210 6.18 -7.79 -4.27
CA VAL A 210 7.51 -8.42 -4.37
C VAL A 210 7.70 -9.06 -5.75
N GLY A 211 8.93 -8.99 -6.28
CA GLY A 211 9.33 -9.80 -7.44
C GLY A 211 8.81 -9.38 -8.82
N VAL A 212 8.06 -8.27 -8.94
CA VAL A 212 7.54 -7.79 -10.24
C VAL A 212 8.18 -6.48 -10.69
N ASN A 213 8.21 -6.25 -12.00
CA ASN A 213 8.69 -5.02 -12.65
C ASN A 213 7.62 -4.47 -13.59
N LEU A 214 7.03 -3.32 -13.26
CA LEU A 214 5.83 -2.80 -13.92
C LEU A 214 6.04 -1.33 -14.36
N GLN A 215 7.16 -1.09 -15.04
CA GLN A 215 7.60 0.25 -15.48
C GLN A 215 6.68 0.86 -16.54
N ALA A 216 5.85 0.02 -17.19
CA ALA A 216 4.83 0.48 -18.11
C ALA A 216 3.81 1.44 -17.49
N ALA A 217 3.52 1.28 -16.19
CA ALA A 217 2.59 2.13 -15.48
C ALA A 217 3.27 3.38 -14.92
N ASP A 218 2.55 4.49 -14.98
CA ASP A 218 2.92 5.80 -14.44
C ASP A 218 1.96 6.24 -13.33
N THR A 219 0.83 5.56 -13.13
CA THR A 219 -0.09 5.83 -12.02
C THR A 219 -0.24 4.62 -11.11
N VAL A 220 -0.15 4.83 -9.80
CA VAL A 220 -0.36 3.82 -8.76
C VAL A 220 -1.53 4.25 -7.88
N ILE A 221 -2.55 3.40 -7.76
CA ILE A 221 -3.68 3.60 -6.86
C ILE A 221 -3.56 2.59 -5.71
N ILE A 222 -3.46 3.09 -4.48
CA ILE A 222 -3.55 2.28 -3.26
C ILE A 222 -4.95 2.48 -2.70
N PHE A 223 -5.82 1.48 -2.88
CA PHE A 223 -7.22 1.59 -2.48
C PHE A 223 -7.40 1.44 -0.96
N ASP A 224 -6.62 0.56 -0.37
CA ASP A 224 -6.54 0.30 1.06
C ASP A 224 -5.09 0.05 1.45
N THR A 225 -4.68 0.70 2.55
CA THR A 225 -3.31 0.77 3.04
C THR A 225 -3.02 -0.49 3.88
N ASP A 226 -1.87 -1.14 3.66
CA ASP A 226 -1.42 -2.22 4.54
C ASP A 226 -0.96 -1.64 5.90
N TRP A 227 -1.16 -2.40 6.98
CA TRP A 227 -0.71 -1.99 8.31
C TRP A 227 0.80 -1.72 8.35
N ASN A 228 1.58 -2.41 7.51
CA ASN A 228 3.01 -2.19 7.37
C ASN A 228 3.29 -1.25 6.18
N PRO A 229 3.70 0.02 6.42
CA PRO A 229 3.96 1.00 5.36
C PRO A 229 5.03 0.58 4.37
N GLN A 230 5.94 -0.32 4.78
CA GLN A 230 7.00 -0.81 3.91
C GLN A 230 6.44 -1.61 2.74
N VAL A 231 5.32 -2.31 2.93
CA VAL A 231 4.67 -3.09 1.88
C VAL A 231 4.13 -2.14 0.79
N ASP A 232 3.49 -1.05 1.19
CA ASP A 232 3.02 -0.02 0.26
C ASP A 232 4.16 0.67 -0.47
N LEU A 233 5.25 1.01 0.23
CA LEU A 233 6.44 1.58 -0.41
C LEU A 233 7.04 0.63 -1.45
N GLN A 234 7.03 -0.68 -1.19
CA GLN A 234 7.46 -1.69 -2.15
C GLN A 234 6.51 -1.79 -3.36
N ALA A 235 5.20 -1.68 -3.14
CA ALA A 235 4.20 -1.63 -4.20
C ALA A 235 4.39 -0.39 -5.10
N GLN A 236 4.56 0.80 -4.51
CA GLN A 236 4.86 2.03 -5.26
C GLN A 236 6.17 1.91 -6.07
N ALA A 237 7.19 1.28 -5.50
CA ALA A 237 8.48 1.07 -6.15
C ALA A 237 8.41 0.11 -7.37
N ARG A 238 7.27 -0.56 -7.62
CA ARG A 238 7.07 -1.38 -8.82
C ARG A 238 6.96 -0.53 -10.10
N ALA A 239 6.35 0.66 -9.99
CA ALA A 239 6.24 1.63 -11.07
C ALA A 239 7.38 2.67 -11.05
N HIS A 240 7.79 3.12 -9.85
CA HIS A 240 8.91 4.05 -9.69
C HIS A 240 10.23 3.30 -9.60
N ARG A 241 10.75 2.85 -10.74
CA ARG A 241 12.00 2.06 -10.84
C ARG A 241 12.86 2.52 -12.02
N LEU A 242 14.15 2.14 -12.00
CA LEU A 242 15.09 2.44 -13.08
C LEU A 242 14.54 2.01 -14.44
N GLY A 243 14.57 2.90 -15.42
CA GLY A 243 13.93 2.71 -16.73
C GLY A 243 12.55 3.37 -16.88
N GLN A 244 11.97 3.90 -15.79
CA GLN A 244 10.78 4.74 -15.86
C GLN A 244 11.09 6.06 -16.57
N LYS A 245 10.21 6.46 -17.50
CA LYS A 245 10.35 7.68 -18.31
C LYS A 245 9.29 8.75 -18.02
N LYS A 246 8.17 8.37 -17.39
CA LYS A 246 7.08 9.27 -17.01
C LYS A 246 7.13 9.55 -15.51
N ASP A 247 6.67 10.73 -15.09
CA ASP A 247 6.44 11.02 -13.68
C ASP A 247 5.44 10.02 -13.10
N VAL A 248 5.72 9.56 -11.87
CA VAL A 248 4.89 8.56 -11.22
C VAL A 248 3.93 9.23 -10.25
N LEU A 249 2.64 9.14 -10.53
CA LEU A 249 1.57 9.60 -9.65
C LEU A 249 1.10 8.46 -8.73
N VAL A 250 1.19 8.66 -7.43
CA VAL A 250 0.63 7.74 -6.42
C VAL A 250 -0.60 8.37 -5.78
N LEU A 251 -1.74 7.72 -5.91
CA LEU A 251 -3.01 8.11 -5.28
C LEU A 251 -3.35 7.12 -4.17
N ARG A 252 -3.40 7.61 -2.92
CA ARG A 252 -3.76 6.80 -1.75
C ARG A 252 -5.18 7.16 -1.31
N PHE A 253 -6.08 6.19 -1.27
CA PHE A 253 -7.48 6.42 -0.93
C PHE A 253 -7.74 6.20 0.56
N GLU A 254 -8.36 7.18 1.21
CA GLU A 254 -8.84 7.09 2.60
C GLU A 254 -10.32 7.47 2.70
N THR A 255 -11.03 6.90 3.68
CA THR A 255 -12.42 7.26 4.02
C THR A 255 -12.46 7.76 5.45
#